data_AF-A0A961FWV7-F1
#
_entry.id   AF-A0A961FWV7-F1
#
_cell.length_a   1.000
_cell.length_b   1.000
_cell.length_c   1.000
_cell.angle_alpha   90.00
_cell.angle_beta   90.00
_cell.angle_gamma   90.00
#
_symmetry.space_group_name_H-M   'P 1'
#
loop_
_entity.id
_entity.type
_entity.pdbx_description
1 polymer ?
#
loop_
_entity_poly.entity_id
_entity_poly.type
_entity_poly.pdbx_seq_one_letter_code
_entity_poly.pdbx_strand_id
1 'polypeptide(L)' 'MSLVDGNDLIEAGWLPGPRFPEMLAAARGFEERGVADKQYILKLLARDFEKAAPKLTPRDSPTPHAEAIEAT' A
#
# COMPACT_ATOMS: atom_id res chain seq x y z
N MET A 1 11.46 -20.27 -6.09
CA MET A 1 10.35 -19.36 -6.45
C MET A 1 9.97 -18.65 -5.17
N SER A 2 9.91 -17.31 -5.17
CA SER A 2 9.38 -16.58 -4.01
C SER A 2 7.90 -16.90 -3.86
N LEU A 3 7.40 -16.91 -2.62
CA LEU A 3 5.98 -17.12 -2.31
C LEU A 3 5.11 -15.93 -2.70
N VAL A 4 5.69 -14.74 -2.79
CA VAL A 4 5.03 -13.50 -3.20
C VAL A 4 5.77 -12.89 -4.39
N ASP A 5 5.04 -12.58 -5.46
CA ASP A 5 5.56 -11.86 -6.62
C ASP A 5 4.90 -10.48 -6.82
N GLY A 6 5.27 -9.79 -7.91
CA GLY A 6 4.73 -8.47 -8.21
C GLY A 6 3.22 -8.48 -8.56
N ASN A 7 2.70 -9.56 -9.14
CA ASN A 7 1.27 -9.67 -9.44
C ASN A 7 0.47 -9.82 -8.15
N ASP A 8 1.00 -10.54 -7.18
CA ASP A 8 0.37 -10.70 -5.86
C ASP A 8 0.21 -9.36 -5.13
N LEU A 9 1.19 -8.46 -5.28
CA LEU A 9 1.09 -7.12 -4.73
C LEU A 9 -0.01 -6.30 -5.44
N ILE A 10 -0.14 -6.44 -6.76
CA ILE A 10 -1.19 -5.77 -7.52
C ILE A 10 -2.57 -6.29 -7.14
N GLU A 11 -2.73 -7.62 -7.04
CA GLU A 11 -3.97 -8.27 -6.60
C GLU A 11 -4.37 -7.88 -5.17
N ALA A 12 -3.38 -7.71 -4.29
CA ALA A 12 -3.59 -7.23 -2.93
C ALA A 12 -3.87 -5.71 -2.85
N GLY A 13 -3.86 -5.00 -3.98
CA GLY A 13 -4.26 -3.60 -4.10
C GLY A 13 -3.14 -2.58 -3.89
N TRP A 14 -1.87 -2.98 -4.02
CA TRP A 14 -0.77 -2.02 -4.10
C TRP A 14 -0.59 -1.53 -5.54
N LEU A 15 -0.38 -0.22 -5.69
CA LEU A 15 -0.06 0.37 -6.98
C LEU A 15 1.40 0.09 -7.36
N PRO A 16 1.69 -0.36 -8.59
CA PRO A 16 3.06 -0.51 -9.08
C PRO A 16 3.85 0.78 -8.89
N GLY A 17 5.02 0.68 -8.30
CA GLY A 17 5.80 1.86 -7.97
C GLY A 17 7.18 1.55 -7.40
N PRO A 18 7.95 2.58 -7.04
CA PRO A 18 9.34 2.44 -6.60
C PRO A 18 9.52 1.63 -5.31
N ARG A 19 8.44 1.42 -4.54
CA ARG A 19 8.44 0.62 -3.31
C ARG A 19 8.30 -0.89 -3.54
N PHE A 20 7.96 -1.35 -4.76
CA PHE A 20 7.80 -2.78 -5.05
C PHE A 20 9.08 -3.60 -4.78
N PRO A 21 10.28 -3.17 -5.22
CA PRO A 21 11.51 -3.90 -4.90
C PRO A 21 11.75 -4.05 -3.39
N GLU A 22 11.41 -3.03 -2.61
CA GLU A 22 11.53 -3.05 -1.14
C GLU A 22 10.53 -4.04 -0.50
N MET A 23 9.28 -4.04 -0.96
CA MET A 23 8.26 -4.99 -0.51
C MET A 23 8.63 -6.43 -0.84
N LEU A 24 9.16 -6.70 -2.04
CA LEU A 24 9.59 -8.03 -2.45
C LEU A 24 10.82 -8.51 -1.65
N ALA A 25 11.74 -7.60 -1.32
CA ALA A 25 12.86 -7.92 -0.44
C ALA A 25 12.38 -8.25 0.99
N ALA A 26 11.41 -7.49 1.52
CA ALA A 26 10.80 -7.77 2.82
C ALA A 26 10.04 -9.11 2.82
N ALA A 27 9.29 -9.41 1.75
CA ALA A 27 8.61 -10.69 1.56
C ALA A 27 9.59 -11.86 1.68
N ARG A 28 10.70 -11.78 0.94
CA ARG A 28 11.78 -12.77 1.01
C ARG A 28 12.39 -12.91 2.40
N GLY A 29 12.58 -11.79 3.11
CA GLY A 29 13.03 -11.82 4.50
C GLY A 29 12.06 -12.55 5.44
N PHE A 30 10.75 -12.51 5.18
CA PHE A 30 9.78 -13.31 5.92
C PHE A 30 9.86 -14.79 5.55
N GLU A 31 10.06 -15.12 4.27
CA GLU A 31 10.27 -16.50 3.82
C GLU A 31 11.49 -17.14 4.50
N GLU A 32 12.61 -16.41 4.56
CA GLU A 32 13.85 -16.85 5.24
C GLU A 32 13.67 -17.06 6.74
N ARG A 33 12.71 -16.37 7.36
CA ARG A 33 12.30 -16.56 8.76
C ARG A 33 11.34 -17.74 8.98
N GLY A 34 11.05 -18.51 7.93
CA GLY A 34 10.18 -19.68 7.97
C GLY A 34 8.69 -19.38 7.76
N VAL A 35 8.34 -18.16 7.31
CA VAL A 35 6.95 -17.88 6.93
C VAL A 35 6.67 -18.51 5.57
N ALA A 36 5.88 -19.59 5.58
CA ALA A 36 5.53 -20.34 4.36
C ALA A 36 4.15 -19.96 3.79
N ASP A 37 3.37 -19.13 4.50
CA ASP A 37 2.03 -18.75 4.07
C ASP A 37 2.02 -17.42 3.33
N LYS A 38 1.63 -17.45 2.06
CA LYS A 38 1.56 -16.28 1.17
C LYS A 38 0.64 -15.19 1.72
N GLN A 39 -0.55 -15.55 2.21
CA GLN A 39 -1.52 -14.58 2.73
C GLN A 39 -1.00 -13.88 3.99
N TYR A 40 -0.27 -14.61 4.82
CA TYR A 40 0.36 -14.07 6.00
C TYR A 40 1.52 -13.12 5.66
N ILE A 41 2.33 -13.43 4.64
CA ILE A 41 3.34 -12.49 4.13
C ILE A 41 2.67 -11.20 3.65
N LEU A 42 1.60 -11.27 2.86
CA LEU A 42 0.86 -10.09 2.41
C LEU A 42 0.29 -9.29 3.59
N LYS A 43 -0.18 -9.95 4.64
CA LYS A 43 -0.63 -9.28 5.88
C LYS A 43 0.50 -8.55 6.59
N LEU A 44 1.69 -9.16 6.68
CA LEU A 44 2.87 -8.52 7.28
C LEU A 44 3.33 -7.32 6.45
N LEU A 45 3.32 -7.44 5.12
CA LEU A 45 3.61 -6.33 4.22
C LEU A 45 2.60 -5.19 4.39
N ALA A 46 1.30 -5.48 4.56
CA ALA A 46 0.29 -4.43 4.80
C ALA A 46 0.44 -3.74 6.16
N ARG A 47 1.06 -4.40 7.14
CA ARG A 47 1.43 -3.77 8.43
C ARG A 47 2.63 -2.85 8.27
N ASP A 48 3.64 -3.27 7.51
CA ASP A 48 4.94 -2.59 7.43
C ASP A 48 4.98 -1.53 6.31
N PHE A 49 4.11 -1.65 5.31
CA PHE A 49 4.01 -0.75 4.16
C PHE A 49 2.59 -0.18 4.06
N GLU A 50 2.47 1.12 4.36
CA GLU A 50 1.25 1.85 4.08
C GLU A 50 0.91 1.79 2.58
N LYS A 51 -0.33 1.44 2.27
CA LYS A 51 -0.88 1.60 0.93
C LYS A 51 -0.87 3.08 0.60
N ALA A 52 -0.35 3.43 -0.57
CA ALA A 52 -0.35 4.81 -1.03
C ALA A 52 -1.79 5.35 -0.95
N ALA A 53 -1.97 6.45 -0.21
CA ALA A 53 -3.28 7.09 -0.12
C ALA A 53 -3.77 7.40 -1.54
N PRO A 54 -5.04 7.09 -1.87
CA PRO A 54 -5.59 7.47 -3.16
C PRO A 54 -5.39 8.96 -3.35
N LYS A 55 -4.86 9.35 -4.51
CA LYS A 55 -4.61 10.77 -4.82
C LYS A 55 -5.93 11.51 -4.69
N LEU A 56 -6.01 12.48 -3.79
CA LEU A 56 -7.20 13.31 -3.63
C LEU A 56 -7.52 13.96 -4.99
N THR A 57 -8.71 13.70 -5.50
CA THR A 57 -9.17 14.32 -6.75
C THR A 57 -9.54 15.78 -6.46
N PRO A 58 -9.15 16.73 -7.32
CA PRO A 58 -9.68 18.08 -7.24
C PRO A 58 -11.21 18.01 -7.28
N ARG A 59 -11.86 18.77 -6.40
CA ARG A 59 -13.32 18.96 -6.43
C ARG A 59 -13.71 19.67 -7.72
N ASP A 60 -14.84 19.29 -8.32
CA ASP A 60 -15.34 19.92 -9.55
C ASP A 60 -15.73 21.39 -9.35
N SER A 61 -16.08 21.79 -8.12
CA SER A 61 -16.43 23.16 -7.78
C SER A 61 -15.88 23.58 -6.41
N PRO A 62 -15.49 24.85 -6.24
CA PRO A 62 -15.01 25.36 -4.96
C PRO A 62 -16.14 25.32 -3.91
N THR A 63 -15.78 25.02 -2.67
CA THR A 63 -16.73 25.09 -1.55
C THR A 63 -17.08 26.56 -1.26
N PRO A 64 -18.34 26.88 -0.88
CA PRO A 64 -18.71 28.22 -0.45
C PRO A 64 -17.75 28.78 0.62
N HIS A 65 -17.41 30.07 0.54
CA HIS A 65 -16.46 30.73 1.45
C HIS A 65 -16.79 30.56 2.94
N ALA A 66 -18.07 30.42 3.28
CA ALA A 66 -18.53 30.22 4.66
C ALA A 66 -18.07 28.89 5.28
N GLU A 67 -17.79 27.87 4.47
CA GLU A 67 -17.27 26.57 4.94
C GLU A 67 -15.74 26.48 4.80
N ALA A 68 -15.11 27.48 4.18
CA ALA A 68 -13.67 27.50 3.94
C ALA A 68 -12.88 28.08 5.14
N ILE A 69 -13.56 28.74 6.08
CA ILE A 69 -12.94 29.38 7.24
C ILE A 69 -13.54 28.73 8.49
N GLU A 70 -12.71 28.04 9.28
CA GLU A 70 -13.04 27.64 10.64
C GLU A 70 -13.24 28.93 11.46
N ALA A 71 -14.49 29.23 11.83
CA ALA A 71 -14.80 30.36 12.69
C ALA A 71 -14.20 30.08 14.08
N THR A 72 -13.15 30.83 14.44
CA THR A 72 -12.59 30.83 15.80
C THR A 72 -13.55 31.54 16.76
#